data_AF-A0A9N9DJW8-F1
#
_entry.id   AF-A0A9N9DJW8-F1
#
_cell.length_a   1.000
_cell.length_b   1.000
_cell.length_c   1.000
_cell.angle_alpha   90.00
_cell.angle_beta   90.00
_cell.angle_gamma   90.00
#
_symmetry.space_group_name_H-M   'P 1'
#
loop_
_entity.id
_entity.type
_entity.pdbx_description
1 polymer ?
#
loop_
_entity_poly.entity_id
_entity_poly.type
_entity_poly.pdbx_seq_one_letter_code
_entity_poly.pdbx_strand_id
1 'polypeptide(L)'
;MADIVAKRKAKKEAENIVNNLETKGKNAEQLKEQLEEVEKSKGQQSYEDNQSGIDNLKDELSKKVSQEEYCQIMVNTIEKNMAKYDIKSNELSPELKKELEKLKNGEIKDKNQVNEIEKKIAKNVGEKGSEKKINLILIEVLDALNSGQKDKIKKVKDKLNNFLFSTDIYEKALLSQKENDIKQALKNLENYSAQKQTNSNKFP
;
A
#
# COMPACT_ATOMS: atom_id res chain seq x y z
N MET A 1 -12.42 6.84 -17.41
CA MET A 1 -11.52 7.91 -16.91
C MET A 1 -10.58 7.43 -15.79
N ALA A 2 -11.06 6.70 -14.77
CA ALA A 2 -10.22 6.19 -13.67
C ALA A 2 -9.00 5.36 -14.13
N ASP A 3 -9.18 4.44 -15.09
CA ASP A 3 -8.09 3.61 -15.65
C ASP A 3 -6.97 4.43 -16.33
N ILE A 4 -7.31 5.49 -17.08
CA ILE A 4 -6.32 6.36 -17.74
C ILE A 4 -5.51 7.15 -16.71
N VAL A 5 -6.14 7.61 -15.63
CA VAL A 5 -5.48 8.33 -14.54
C VAL A 5 -4.54 7.38 -13.77
N ALA A 6 -4.99 6.16 -13.46
CA ALA A 6 -4.19 5.13 -12.81
C ALA A 6 -2.94 4.78 -13.64
N LYS A 7 -3.10 4.57 -14.96
CA LYS A 7 -1.98 4.29 -15.87
C LYS A 7 -0.97 5.42 -15.95
N ARG A 8 -1.42 6.68 -16.01
CA ARG A 8 -0.52 7.85 -16.02
C ARG A 8 0.24 8.02 -14.70
N LYS A 9 -0.42 7.73 -13.56
CA LYS A 9 0.21 7.75 -12.24
C LYS A 9 1.29 6.66 -12.13
N ALA A 10 0.96 5.42 -12.49
CA ALA A 10 1.92 4.31 -12.48
C ALA A 10 3.15 4.59 -13.35
N LYS A 11 2.99 5.22 -14.51
CA LYS A 11 4.11 5.61 -15.37
C LYS A 11 5.05 6.62 -14.68
N LYS A 12 4.51 7.67 -14.06
CA LYS A 12 5.31 8.65 -13.32
C LYS A 12 6.03 8.04 -12.12
N GLU A 13 5.37 7.13 -11.41
CA GLU A 13 5.97 6.42 -10.28
C GLU A 13 7.12 5.51 -10.74
N ALA A 14 6.96 4.80 -11.87
CA ALA A 14 8.02 3.99 -12.45
C ALA A 14 9.23 4.85 -12.88
N GLU A 15 8.99 5.98 -13.55
CA GLU A 15 10.06 6.93 -13.91
C GLU A 15 10.78 7.48 -12.68
N ASN A 16 10.06 7.81 -11.61
CA ASN A 16 10.65 8.29 -10.37
C ASN A 16 11.53 7.23 -9.69
N ILE A 17 11.13 5.96 -9.72
CA ILE A 17 11.94 4.88 -9.17
C ILE A 17 13.24 4.76 -9.96
N VAL A 18 13.15 4.59 -11.29
CA VAL A 18 14.33 4.40 -12.15
C VAL A 18 15.35 5.54 -12.00
N ASN A 19 14.89 6.79 -11.97
CA ASN A 19 15.76 7.95 -11.77
C ASN A 19 16.50 7.95 -10.41
N ASN A 20 15.95 7.25 -9.42
CA ASN A 20 16.51 7.17 -8.07
C ASN A 20 17.33 5.90 -7.80
N LEU A 21 17.59 5.04 -8.79
CA LEU A 21 18.39 3.80 -8.60
C LEU A 21 19.89 3.98 -8.88
N GLU A 22 20.31 5.09 -9.48
CA GLU A 22 21.74 5.36 -9.72
C GLU A 22 22.46 5.58 -8.39
N THR A 23 23.49 4.79 -8.08
CA THR A 23 24.23 4.86 -6.81
C THR A 23 25.64 5.44 -6.94
N LYS A 24 26.18 5.54 -8.17
CA LYS A 24 27.58 5.91 -8.38
C LYS A 24 27.87 7.33 -7.93
N GLY A 25 28.94 7.49 -7.15
CA GLY A 25 29.42 8.79 -6.68
C GLY A 25 28.60 9.40 -5.54
N LYS A 26 27.60 8.69 -5.01
CA LYS A 26 26.73 9.19 -3.94
C LYS A 26 27.27 8.89 -2.55
N ASN A 27 27.02 9.82 -1.63
CA ASN A 27 27.32 9.66 -0.21
C ASN A 27 26.15 8.97 0.54
N ALA A 28 26.33 8.67 1.83
CA ALA A 28 25.32 7.97 2.63
C ALA A 28 23.98 8.73 2.70
N GLU A 29 24.02 10.05 2.88
CA GLU A 29 22.84 10.90 2.99
C GLU A 29 22.02 10.91 1.69
N GLN A 30 22.70 11.06 0.55
CA GLN A 30 22.06 10.98 -0.78
C GLN A 30 21.42 9.62 -1.02
N LEU A 31 22.11 8.51 -0.70
CA LEU A 31 21.53 7.18 -0.86
C LEU A 31 20.33 6.96 0.07
N LYS A 32 20.35 7.53 1.28
CA LYS A 32 19.22 7.48 2.21
C LYS A 32 18.00 8.24 1.69
N GLU A 33 18.19 9.44 1.14
CA GLU A 33 17.12 10.22 0.51
C GLU A 33 16.52 9.48 -0.68
N GLN A 34 17.36 8.90 -1.54
CA GLN A 34 16.89 8.11 -2.66
C GLN A 34 16.09 6.88 -2.21
N LEU A 35 16.57 6.20 -1.17
CA LEU A 35 15.85 5.06 -0.62
C LEU A 35 14.48 5.52 -0.10
N GLU A 36 14.42 6.63 0.62
CA GLU A 36 13.14 7.19 1.08
C GLU A 36 12.18 7.52 -0.08
N GLU A 37 12.67 8.09 -1.18
CA GLU A 37 11.84 8.39 -2.35
C GLU A 37 11.31 7.12 -3.03
N VAL A 38 12.16 6.11 -3.22
CA VAL A 38 11.75 4.85 -3.84
C VAL A 38 10.77 4.08 -2.96
N GLU A 39 10.97 4.10 -1.63
CA GLU A 39 10.15 3.40 -0.65
C GLU A 39 8.70 3.94 -0.57
N LYS A 40 8.44 5.19 -0.99
CA LYS A 40 7.06 5.71 -1.14
C LYS A 40 6.22 4.87 -2.11
N SER A 41 6.88 4.31 -3.12
CA SER A 41 6.26 3.46 -4.16
C SER A 41 6.14 1.99 -3.75
N LYS A 42 6.59 1.60 -2.54
CA LYS A 42 6.45 0.21 -2.04
C LYS A 42 5.01 -0.29 -2.12
N GLY A 43 4.83 -1.51 -2.61
CA GLY A 43 3.51 -2.07 -2.90
C GLY A 43 2.93 -1.68 -4.27
N GLN A 44 3.62 -0.85 -5.07
CA GLN A 44 3.29 -0.64 -6.47
C GLN A 44 4.05 -1.64 -7.36
N GLN A 45 3.47 -2.00 -8.51
CA GLN A 45 4.12 -2.92 -9.44
C GLN A 45 5.51 -2.43 -9.88
N SER A 46 5.66 -1.14 -10.11
CA SER A 46 6.94 -0.55 -10.51
C SER A 46 8.04 -0.68 -9.45
N TYR A 47 7.68 -0.75 -8.17
CA TYR A 47 8.64 -1.03 -7.10
C TYR A 47 9.13 -2.48 -7.17
N GLU A 48 8.21 -3.43 -7.34
CA GLU A 48 8.55 -4.86 -7.48
C GLU A 48 9.40 -5.11 -8.74
N ASP A 49 9.05 -4.48 -9.87
CA ASP A 49 9.79 -4.62 -11.12
C ASP A 49 11.24 -4.11 -11.01
N ASN A 50 11.51 -3.21 -10.05
CA ASN A 50 12.82 -2.60 -9.83
C ASN A 50 13.53 -3.12 -8.57
N GLN A 51 13.05 -4.21 -7.97
CA GLN A 51 13.54 -4.72 -6.68
C GLN A 51 15.05 -4.96 -6.66
N SER A 52 15.65 -5.42 -7.77
CA SER A 52 17.10 -5.61 -7.89
C SER A 52 17.90 -4.30 -7.72
N GLY A 53 17.43 -3.21 -8.33
CA GLY A 53 18.08 -1.90 -8.17
C GLY A 53 17.89 -1.33 -6.76
N ILE A 54 16.75 -1.60 -6.13
CA ILE A 54 16.48 -1.19 -4.74
C ILE A 54 17.36 -1.97 -3.77
N ASP A 55 17.54 -3.27 -4.00
CA ASP A 55 18.44 -4.11 -3.23
C ASP A 55 19.89 -3.62 -3.38
N ASN A 56 20.31 -3.22 -4.58
CA ASN A 56 21.62 -2.59 -4.81
C ASN A 56 21.76 -1.24 -4.09
N LEU A 57 20.72 -0.40 -4.10
CA LEU A 57 20.69 0.86 -3.34
C LEU A 57 20.84 0.61 -1.84
N LYS A 58 20.13 -0.38 -1.29
CA LYS A 58 20.22 -0.82 0.10
C LYS A 58 21.62 -1.34 0.43
N ASP A 59 22.20 -2.18 -0.43
CA ASP A 59 23.55 -2.71 -0.26
C ASP A 59 24.60 -1.58 -0.24
N GLU A 60 24.56 -0.66 -1.20
CA GLU A 60 25.47 0.49 -1.27
C GLU A 60 25.32 1.43 -0.07
N LEU A 61 24.09 1.70 0.37
CA LEU A 61 23.85 2.48 1.59
C LEU A 61 24.47 1.77 2.80
N SER A 62 24.24 0.46 2.92
CA SER A 62 24.74 -0.33 4.04
C SER A 62 26.26 -0.29 4.14
N LYS A 63 27.00 -0.23 3.03
CA LYS A 63 28.48 -0.13 3.02
C LYS A 63 28.98 1.22 3.54
N LYS A 64 28.15 2.26 3.54
CA LYS A 64 28.54 3.64 3.88
C LYS A 64 28.12 4.08 5.28
N VAL A 65 27.31 3.27 5.97
CA VAL A 65 26.81 3.57 7.33
C VAL A 65 27.17 2.46 8.32
N SER A 66 27.10 2.78 9.61
CA SER A 66 27.28 1.78 10.66
C SER A 66 26.13 0.77 10.65
N GLN A 67 26.33 -0.41 11.27
CA GLN A 67 25.26 -1.40 11.40
C GLN A 67 24.03 -0.83 12.15
N GLU A 68 24.28 -0.09 13.22
CA GLU A 68 23.24 0.53 14.04
C GLU A 68 22.44 1.57 13.25
N GLU A 69 23.14 2.42 12.48
CA GLU A 69 22.52 3.41 11.63
C GLU A 69 21.68 2.74 10.53
N TYR A 70 22.21 1.67 9.91
CA TYR A 70 21.46 0.91 8.90
C TYR A 70 20.17 0.32 9.48
N CYS A 71 20.24 -0.32 10.65
CA CYS A 71 19.07 -0.84 11.36
C CYS A 71 18.04 0.25 11.61
N GLN A 72 18.46 1.43 12.08
CA GLN A 72 17.55 2.55 12.35
C GLN A 72 16.86 3.06 11.07
N ILE A 73 17.60 3.15 9.95
CA ILE A 73 17.02 3.52 8.66
C ILE A 73 15.94 2.51 8.26
N MET A 74 16.23 1.21 8.38
CA MET A 74 15.28 0.16 8.01
C MET A 74 14.06 0.12 8.93
N VAL A 75 14.23 0.34 10.25
CA VAL A 75 13.11 0.52 11.19
C VAL A 75 12.20 1.67 10.74
N ASN A 76 12.77 2.83 10.41
CA ASN A 76 12.00 3.97 9.95
C ASN A 76 11.24 3.67 8.65
N THR A 77 11.87 2.94 7.72
CA THR A 77 11.22 2.49 6.47
C THR A 77 10.04 1.56 6.75
N ILE A 78 10.19 0.60 7.68
CA ILE A 78 9.12 -0.30 8.10
C ILE A 78 7.97 0.50 8.73
N GLU A 79 8.27 1.43 9.63
CA GLU A 79 7.25 2.25 10.30
C GLU A 79 6.49 3.15 9.32
N LYS A 80 7.16 3.74 8.34
CA LYS A 80 6.50 4.49 7.25
C LYS A 80 5.58 3.59 6.42
N ASN A 81 5.99 2.36 6.12
CA ASN A 81 5.15 1.41 5.41
C ASN A 81 3.93 0.98 6.25
N MET A 82 4.13 0.72 7.55
CA MET A 82 3.03 0.45 8.49
C MET A 82 2.04 1.61 8.54
N ALA A 83 2.52 2.86 8.61
CA ALA A 83 1.67 4.05 8.59
C ALA A 83 0.90 4.20 7.27
N LYS A 84 1.53 3.92 6.12
CA LYS A 84 0.88 3.95 4.80
C LYS A 84 -0.37 3.05 4.74
N TYR A 85 -0.32 1.91 5.41
CA TYR A 85 -1.40 0.92 5.44
C TYR A 85 -2.27 0.98 6.71
N ASP A 86 -2.07 1.98 7.57
CA ASP A 86 -2.73 2.08 8.88
C ASP A 86 -2.64 0.79 9.70
N ILE A 87 -1.47 0.16 9.73
CA ILE A 87 -1.20 -1.06 10.51
C ILE A 87 -0.38 -0.70 11.73
N LYS A 88 -0.87 -1.05 12.92
CA LYS A 88 -0.15 -0.90 14.18
C LYS A 88 0.74 -2.11 14.46
N SER A 89 1.76 -1.93 15.31
CA SER A 89 2.70 -3.01 15.65
C SER A 89 2.04 -4.23 16.30
N ASN A 90 0.97 -4.03 17.07
CA ASN A 90 0.19 -5.12 17.65
C ASN A 90 -0.71 -5.86 16.64
N GLU A 91 -0.89 -5.30 15.44
CA GLU A 91 -1.60 -5.95 14.33
C GLU A 91 -0.65 -6.83 13.49
N LEU A 92 0.67 -6.80 13.72
CA LEU A 92 1.63 -7.74 13.12
C LEU A 92 1.46 -9.16 13.71
N SER A 93 1.94 -10.18 12.98
CA SER A 93 2.02 -11.52 13.56
C SER A 93 3.02 -11.54 14.74
N PRO A 94 2.86 -12.45 15.73
CA PRO A 94 3.75 -12.53 16.88
C PRO A 94 5.24 -12.70 16.50
N GLU A 95 5.52 -13.42 15.42
CA GLU A 95 6.88 -13.61 14.89
C GLU A 95 7.45 -12.31 14.32
N LEU A 96 6.71 -11.63 13.45
CA LEU A 96 7.16 -10.38 12.84
C LEU A 96 7.29 -9.24 13.86
N LYS A 97 6.44 -9.25 14.90
CA LYS A 97 6.59 -8.31 16.02
C LYS A 97 7.92 -8.51 16.74
N LYS A 98 8.30 -9.76 17.03
CA LYS A 98 9.60 -10.08 17.65
C LYS A 98 10.76 -9.71 16.72
N GLU A 99 10.66 -9.99 15.42
CA GLU A 99 11.70 -9.60 14.45
C GLU A 99 11.87 -8.07 14.39
N LEU A 100 10.77 -7.30 14.41
CA LEU A 100 10.81 -5.84 14.47
C LEU A 100 11.44 -5.32 15.77
N GLU A 101 11.11 -5.93 16.91
CA GLU A 101 11.71 -5.57 18.21
C GLU A 101 13.22 -5.83 18.22
N LYS A 102 13.67 -6.99 17.72
CA LYS A 102 15.11 -7.29 17.56
C LYS A 102 15.83 -6.28 16.67
N LEU A 103 15.17 -5.86 15.58
CA LEU A 103 15.73 -4.86 14.69
C LEU A 103 15.86 -3.49 15.39
N LYS A 104 14.84 -3.07 16.14
CA LYS A 104 14.85 -1.84 16.96
C LYS A 104 15.93 -1.85 18.03
N ASN A 105 16.19 -3.01 18.63
CA ASN A 105 17.22 -3.17 19.66
C ASN A 105 18.64 -3.32 19.08
N GLY A 106 18.81 -3.35 17.76
CA GLY A 106 20.12 -3.57 17.13
C GLY A 106 20.68 -4.99 17.33
N GLU A 107 19.83 -5.96 17.67
CA GLU A 107 20.23 -7.35 17.91
C GLU A 107 20.59 -8.08 16.60
N ILE A 108 20.13 -7.58 15.46
CA ILE A 108 20.42 -8.13 14.13
C ILE A 108 21.74 -7.55 13.61
N LYS A 109 22.76 -8.41 13.51
CA LYS A 109 24.13 -8.05 13.10
C LYS A 109 24.38 -8.19 11.60
N ASP A 110 23.53 -8.95 10.90
CA ASP A 110 23.65 -9.20 9.46
C ASP A 110 22.68 -8.30 8.67
N LYS A 111 23.23 -7.51 7.74
CA LYS A 111 22.48 -6.58 6.88
C LYS A 111 21.52 -7.30 5.94
N ASN A 112 21.85 -8.52 5.52
CA ASN A 112 20.94 -9.32 4.70
C ASN A 112 19.72 -9.75 5.50
N GLN A 113 19.91 -10.17 6.75
CA GLN A 113 18.80 -10.47 7.66
C GLN A 113 17.91 -9.25 7.92
N VAL A 114 18.50 -8.06 8.05
CA VAL A 114 17.73 -6.81 8.16
C VAL A 114 16.81 -6.63 6.93
N ASN A 115 17.35 -6.79 5.72
CA ASN A 115 16.58 -6.65 4.48
C ASN A 115 15.47 -7.70 4.35
N GLU A 116 15.73 -8.94 4.77
CA GLU A 116 14.72 -9.99 4.78
C GLU A 116 13.58 -9.70 5.75
N ILE A 117 13.89 -9.26 6.97
CA ILE A 117 12.89 -8.85 7.97
C ILE A 117 12.04 -7.70 7.42
N GLU A 118 12.67 -6.70 6.82
CA GLU A 118 11.97 -5.59 6.18
C GLU A 118 11.00 -6.07 5.09
N LYS A 119 11.45 -6.94 4.17
CA LYS A 119 10.60 -7.51 3.11
C LYS A 119 9.43 -8.32 3.68
N LYS A 120 9.67 -9.15 4.70
CA LYS A 120 8.61 -9.96 5.36
C LYS A 120 7.55 -9.07 6.01
N ILE A 121 7.98 -8.07 6.78
CA ILE A 121 7.06 -7.14 7.45
C ILE A 121 6.31 -6.32 6.39
N ALA A 122 7.00 -5.82 5.37
CA ALA A 122 6.39 -5.05 4.29
C ALA A 122 5.25 -5.81 3.59
N LYS A 123 5.49 -7.09 3.26
CA LYS A 123 4.49 -7.97 2.69
C LYS A 123 3.29 -8.16 3.62
N ASN A 124 3.53 -8.49 4.89
CA ASN A 124 2.44 -8.71 5.85
C ASN A 124 1.58 -7.46 6.07
N VAL A 125 2.24 -6.29 6.17
CA VAL A 125 1.59 -4.99 6.30
C VAL A 125 0.75 -4.67 5.08
N GLY A 126 1.27 -4.88 3.87
CA GLY A 126 0.53 -4.65 2.63
C GLY A 126 -0.70 -5.54 2.48
N GLU A 127 -0.56 -6.83 2.78
CA GLU A 127 -1.68 -7.80 2.77
C GLU A 127 -2.76 -7.42 3.78
N LYS A 128 -2.39 -7.23 5.06
CA LYS A 128 -3.35 -6.86 6.11
C LYS A 128 -3.97 -5.50 5.90
N GLY A 129 -3.19 -4.53 5.44
CA GLY A 129 -3.67 -3.18 5.15
C GLY A 129 -4.72 -3.17 4.04
N SER A 130 -4.47 -3.93 2.96
CA SER A 130 -5.41 -4.08 1.86
C SER A 130 -6.70 -4.76 2.30
N GLU A 131 -6.59 -5.81 3.13
CA GLU A 131 -7.75 -6.50 3.71
C GLU A 131 -8.57 -5.58 4.61
N LYS A 132 -7.91 -4.86 5.53
CA LYS A 132 -8.55 -3.88 6.40
C LYS A 132 -9.26 -2.80 5.58
N LYS A 133 -8.62 -2.27 4.55
CA LYS A 133 -9.20 -1.25 3.66
C LYS A 133 -10.46 -1.75 2.97
N ILE A 134 -10.44 -2.92 2.34
CA ILE A 134 -11.65 -3.41 1.64
C ILE A 134 -12.78 -3.73 2.62
N ASN A 135 -12.47 -4.31 3.78
CA ASN A 135 -13.49 -4.60 4.80
C ASN A 135 -14.17 -3.33 5.30
N LEU A 136 -13.40 -2.26 5.54
CA LEU A 136 -13.95 -0.95 5.90
C LEU A 136 -14.84 -0.39 4.78
N ILE A 137 -14.42 -0.48 3.52
CA ILE A 137 -15.24 -0.04 2.39
C ILE A 137 -16.56 -0.83 2.35
N LEU A 138 -16.54 -2.15 2.51
CA LEU A 138 -17.73 -2.99 2.50
C LEU A 138 -18.69 -2.68 3.66
N ILE A 139 -18.18 -2.37 4.85
CA ILE A 139 -19.00 -1.89 5.98
C ILE A 139 -19.67 -0.57 5.60
N GLU A 140 -18.92 0.38 5.04
CA GLU A 140 -19.47 1.66 4.58
C GLU A 140 -20.53 1.49 3.48
N VAL A 141 -20.43 0.46 2.63
CA VAL A 141 -21.46 0.14 1.62
C VAL A 141 -22.77 -0.18 2.30
N LEU A 142 -22.75 -1.05 3.31
CA LEU A 142 -23.96 -1.44 4.05
C LEU A 142 -24.58 -0.23 4.75
N ASP A 143 -23.77 0.61 5.40
CA ASP A 143 -24.24 1.82 6.05
C ASP A 143 -24.82 2.85 5.06
N ALA A 144 -24.21 2.99 3.89
CA ALA A 144 -24.70 3.87 2.83
C ALA A 144 -26.05 3.40 2.27
N LEU A 145 -26.21 2.09 2.05
CA LEU A 145 -27.46 1.48 1.59
C LEU A 145 -28.57 1.63 2.65
N ASN A 146 -28.26 1.37 3.91
CA ASN A 146 -29.21 1.48 5.03
C ASN A 146 -29.67 2.93 5.25
N SER A 147 -28.74 3.90 5.20
CA SER A 147 -29.08 5.31 5.38
C SER A 147 -29.79 5.92 4.17
N GLY A 148 -29.57 5.37 2.98
CA GLY A 148 -30.15 5.85 1.73
C GLY A 148 -29.70 7.25 1.30
N GLN A 149 -28.65 7.78 1.92
CA GLN A 149 -28.10 9.11 1.63
C GLN A 149 -27.30 9.07 0.33
N LYS A 150 -27.73 9.83 -0.68
CA LYS A 150 -27.12 9.84 -2.02
C LYS A 150 -25.62 10.15 -1.99
N ASP A 151 -25.21 11.10 -1.15
CA ASP A 151 -23.79 11.49 -1.05
C ASP A 151 -22.93 10.39 -0.44
N LYS A 152 -23.44 9.64 0.55
CA LYS A 152 -22.74 8.47 1.12
C LYS A 152 -22.61 7.37 0.08
N ILE A 153 -23.69 7.07 -0.65
CA ILE A 153 -23.69 6.07 -1.72
C ILE A 153 -22.67 6.42 -2.80
N LYS A 154 -22.65 7.69 -3.26
CA LYS A 154 -21.68 8.16 -4.25
C LYS A 154 -20.25 8.03 -3.73
N LYS A 155 -19.99 8.50 -2.51
CA LYS A 155 -18.65 8.44 -1.88
C LYS A 155 -18.12 7.01 -1.78
N VAL A 156 -18.96 6.07 -1.35
CA VAL A 156 -18.54 4.67 -1.20
C VAL A 156 -18.40 3.97 -2.55
N LYS A 157 -19.24 4.32 -3.54
CA LYS A 157 -19.07 3.85 -4.92
C LYS A 157 -17.71 4.29 -5.49
N ASP A 158 -17.32 5.54 -5.25
CA ASP A 158 -16.01 6.05 -5.68
C ASP A 158 -14.86 5.33 -4.96
N LYS A 159 -15.00 5.01 -3.67
CA LYS A 159 -14.01 4.19 -2.93
C LYS A 159 -13.86 2.79 -3.50
N LEU A 160 -14.97 2.09 -3.79
CA LEU A 160 -14.94 0.76 -4.41
C LEU A 160 -14.30 0.80 -5.79
N ASN A 161 -14.65 1.79 -6.63
CA ASN A 161 -14.03 1.96 -7.94
C ASN A 161 -12.53 2.24 -7.81
N ASN A 162 -12.10 3.07 -6.86
CA ASN A 162 -10.68 3.32 -6.63
C ASN A 162 -9.93 2.07 -6.20
N PHE A 163 -10.55 1.20 -5.39
CA PHE A 163 -9.98 -0.10 -5.04
C PHE A 163 -9.89 -1.03 -6.25
N LEU A 164 -10.94 -1.09 -7.08
CA LEU A 164 -11.00 -1.89 -8.31
C LEU A 164 -9.91 -1.53 -9.33
N PHE A 165 -9.61 -0.25 -9.45
CA PHE A 165 -8.58 0.28 -10.36
C PHE A 165 -7.26 0.59 -9.66
N SER A 166 -7.05 0.05 -8.46
CA SER A 166 -5.82 0.29 -7.71
C SER A 166 -4.61 -0.25 -8.47
N THR A 167 -3.50 0.49 -8.38
CA THR A 167 -2.20 0.06 -8.92
C THR A 167 -1.38 -0.72 -7.90
N ASP A 168 -1.85 -0.77 -6.66
CA ASP A 168 -1.23 -1.50 -5.56
C ASP A 168 -1.33 -3.02 -5.75
N ILE A 169 -0.20 -3.71 -5.62
CA ILE A 169 -0.09 -5.15 -5.87
C ILE A 169 -0.87 -5.97 -4.85
N TYR A 170 -0.95 -5.52 -3.60
CA TYR A 170 -1.65 -6.25 -2.54
C TYR A 170 -3.16 -6.08 -2.70
N GLU A 171 -3.62 -4.87 -3.04
CA GLU A 171 -5.02 -4.62 -3.36
C GLU A 171 -5.47 -5.41 -4.60
N LYS A 172 -4.63 -5.47 -5.66
CA LYS A 172 -4.89 -6.29 -6.85
C LYS A 172 -4.95 -7.79 -6.54
N ALA A 173 -4.01 -8.30 -5.74
CA ALA A 173 -3.99 -9.69 -5.34
C ALA A 173 -5.27 -10.06 -4.58
N LEU A 174 -5.71 -9.17 -3.67
CA LEU A 174 -6.94 -9.36 -2.91
C LEU A 174 -8.19 -9.21 -3.78
N LEU A 175 -8.18 -8.33 -4.77
CA LEU A 175 -9.28 -8.14 -5.71
C LEU A 175 -9.65 -9.46 -6.40
N SER A 176 -8.67 -10.22 -6.87
CA SER A 176 -8.88 -11.54 -7.49
C SER A 176 -9.60 -12.53 -6.56
N GLN A 177 -9.49 -12.36 -5.24
CA GLN A 177 -10.15 -13.20 -4.24
C GLN A 177 -11.55 -12.70 -3.87
N LYS A 178 -11.79 -11.38 -3.97
CA LYS A 178 -12.99 -10.68 -3.50
C LYS A 178 -13.84 -10.08 -4.64
N GLU A 179 -13.54 -10.43 -5.89
CA GLU A 179 -14.12 -9.80 -7.07
C GLU A 179 -15.66 -9.87 -7.09
N ASN A 180 -16.21 -11.03 -6.72
CA ASN A 180 -17.66 -11.23 -6.68
C ASN A 180 -18.34 -10.35 -5.61
N ASP A 181 -17.76 -10.29 -4.41
CA ASP A 181 -18.28 -9.47 -3.31
C ASP A 181 -18.30 -7.98 -3.72
N ILE A 182 -17.23 -7.52 -4.35
CA ILE A 182 -17.06 -6.13 -4.82
C ILE A 182 -18.05 -5.81 -5.94
N LYS A 183 -18.18 -6.69 -6.93
CA LYS A 183 -19.15 -6.53 -8.03
C LYS A 183 -20.58 -6.51 -7.51
N GLN A 184 -20.91 -7.36 -6.54
CA GLN A 184 -22.23 -7.39 -5.92
C GLN A 184 -22.51 -6.11 -5.12
N ALA A 185 -21.54 -5.63 -4.35
CA ALA A 185 -21.64 -4.37 -3.62
C ALA A 185 -21.88 -3.18 -4.57
N LEU A 186 -21.14 -3.10 -5.68
CA LEU A 186 -21.34 -2.07 -6.71
C LEU A 186 -22.74 -2.13 -7.33
N LYS A 187 -23.20 -3.33 -7.70
CA LYS A 187 -24.54 -3.53 -8.27
C LYS A 187 -25.65 -3.09 -7.30
N ASN A 188 -25.50 -3.37 -6.01
CA ASN A 188 -26.46 -2.97 -4.98
C ASN A 188 -26.53 -1.44 -4.86
N LEU A 189 -25.37 -0.75 -4.87
CA LEU A 189 -25.31 0.71 -4.85
C LEU A 189 -25.94 1.33 -6.11
N GLU A 190 -25.74 0.73 -7.28
CA GLU A 190 -26.32 1.18 -8.55
C GLU A 190 -27.85 1.03 -8.59
N ASN A 191 -28.36 -0.14 -8.20
CA ASN A 191 -29.79 -0.39 -8.16
C ASN A 191 -30.53 0.55 -7.19
N TYR A 192 -29.90 0.87 -6.05
CA TYR A 192 -30.45 1.82 -5.10
C TYR A 192 -30.58 3.24 -5.69
N SER A 193 -29.59 3.66 -6.50
CA SER A 193 -29.64 4.96 -7.18
C SER A 193 -30.76 5.05 -8.23
N ALA A 194 -31.07 3.94 -8.91
CA ALA A 194 -32.13 3.88 -9.93
C ALA A 194 -33.55 3.82 -9.33
N GLN A 195 -33.76 3.09 -8.23
CA GLN A 195 -35.09 2.95 -7.60
C GLN A 195 -35.61 4.26 -6.97
N LYS A 196 -34.73 5.16 -6.52
CA LYS A 196 -35.18 6.49 -6.03
C LYS A 196 -35.52 7.47 -7.17
N GLN A 197 -35.01 7.28 -8.38
CA GLN A 197 -35.37 8.11 -9.54
C GLN A 197 -36.74 7.73 -10.12
N THR A 198 -37.12 6.46 -10.08
CA THR A 198 -38.46 6.02 -10.54
C THR A 198 -39.58 6.42 -9.57
N ASN A 199 -39.31 6.47 -8.27
CA ASN A 199 -40.28 6.90 -7.27
C ASN A 199 -40.46 8.42 -7.16
N SER A 200 -39.54 9.24 -7.70
CA SER A 200 -39.72 10.71 -7.76
C SER A 200 -40.49 11.19 -8.99
N ASN A 201 -40.73 10.32 -9.98
CA ASN A 201 -41.49 10.63 -11.19
C ASN A 201 -42.94 10.11 -11.17
N LYS A 202 -43.42 9.64 -10.01
CA LYS A 202 -44.84 9.34 -9.79
C LYS A 202 -45.37 10.23 -8.68
N PHE A 203 -45.86 11.41 -9.05
CA PHE A 203 -46.99 12.05 -8.36
C PHE A 203 -47.99 12.53 -9.43
N PRO A 204 -49.30 12.42 -9.15
CA PRO A 204 -50.43 12.49 -10.09
C PRO A 204 -50.63 13.83 -10.79
#